data_AF-A0A6I3WTH8-F1
#
_entry.id   AF-A0A6I3WTH8-F1
#
_cell.length_a   1.000
_cell.length_b   1.000
_cell.length_c   1.000
_cell.angle_alpha   90.00
_cell.angle_beta   90.00
_cell.angle_gamma   90.00
#
_symmetry.space_group_name_H-M   'P 1'
#
loop_
_entity.id
_entity.type
_entity.pdbx_description
1 polymer ?
#
loop_
_entity_poly.entity_id
_entity_poly.type
_entity_poly.pdbx_seq_one_letter_code
_entity_poly.pdbx_strand_id
1 'polypeptide(L)' 'MRLVIARCTVDYSGRLSAHLPEAIRLIMVKA' A
#
# COMPACT_ATOMS: atom_id res chain seq x y z
N MET A 1 -6.04 15.71 1.20
CA MET A 1 -6.18 14.31 1.68
C MET A 1 -7.03 13.55 0.69
N ARG A 2 -6.56 12.39 0.20
CA ARG A 2 -7.31 11.51 -0.73
C ARG A 2 -7.33 10.08 -0.18
N LEU A 3 -8.50 9.46 -0.15
CA LEU A 3 -8.70 8.07 0.27
C LEU A 3 -9.01 7.20 -0.94
N VAL A 4 -8.38 6.03 -1.02
CA VAL A 4 -8.57 5.06 -2.12
C VAL A 4 -8.74 3.67 -1.53
N ILE A 5 -9.78 2.94 -1.94
CA ILE A 5 -9.93 1.51 -1.64
C ILE A 5 -9.61 0.76 -2.93
N ALA A 6 -8.63 -0.14 -2.88
CA ALA A 6 -8.20 -0.89 -4.06
C ALA A 6 -7.74 -2.30 -3.67
N ARG A 7 -7.82 -3.21 -4.63
CA ARG A 7 -7.12 -4.50 -4.57
C ARG A 7 -5.72 -4.29 -5.16
N CYS A 8 -4.68 -4.52 -4.38
CA CYS A 8 -3.30 -4.23 -4.78
C CYS A 8 -2.30 -5.15 -4.10
N THR A 9 -1.08 -5.23 -4.63
CA THR A 9 0.14 -5.74 -3.97
C THR A 9 0.99 -4.55 -3.48
N VAL A 10 1.91 -4.79 -2.54
CA VAL A 10 2.81 -3.72 -2.04
C VAL A 10 4.22 -4.26 -1.91
N ASP A 11 5.17 -3.56 -2.53
CA ASP A 11 6.59 -3.78 -2.34
C ASP A 11 7.16 -2.66 -1.47
N TYR A 12 7.76 -3.02 -0.34
CA TYR A 12 8.45 -2.09 0.55
C TYR A 12 9.96 -2.33 0.45
N SER A 13 10.68 -1.27 0.08
CA SER A 13 12.14 -1.24 0.01
C SER A 13 12.70 -0.17 0.94
N GLY A 14 13.71 -0.50 1.75
CA GLY A 14 14.40 0.44 2.64
C GLY A 14 14.99 -0.26 3.85
N ARG A 15 14.66 0.20 5.06
CA ARG A 15 15.07 -0.45 6.33
C ARG A 15 14.57 -1.90 6.44
N LEU A 16 13.42 -2.17 5.84
CA LEU A 16 12.85 -3.51 5.68
C LEU A 16 12.70 -3.76 4.18
N SER A 17 12.93 -5.00 3.76
CA SER A 17 12.53 -5.49 2.44
C SER A 17 11.36 -6.44 2.64
N ALA A 18 10.19 -6.11 2.09
CA ALA A 18 8.99 -6.91 2.23
C ALA A 18 8.10 -6.82 0.99
N HIS A 19 7.56 -7.97 0.59
CA HIS A 19 6.49 -8.07 -0.39
C HIS A 19 5.19 -8.47 0.32
N LEU A 20 4.15 -7.68 0.13
CA LEU A 20 2.81 -7.99 0.62
C LEU A 20 1.95 -8.47 -0.56
N PRO A 21 1.34 -9.66 -0.47
CA PRO A 21 0.54 -10.23 -1.53
C PRO A 21 -0.76 -9.45 -1.75
N GLU A 22 -1.45 -9.78 -2.83
CA GLU A 22 -2.66 -9.09 -3.28
C GLU A 22 -3.76 -9.15 -2.22
N ALA A 23 -4.30 -7.99 -1.84
CA ALA A 23 -5.44 -7.87 -0.93
C ALA A 23 -6.17 -6.53 -1.13
N ILE A 24 -7.41 -6.44 -0.62
CA ILE A 24 -8.16 -5.17 -0.58
C ILE A 24 -7.61 -4.31 0.57
N ARG A 25 -7.20 -3.08 0.28
CA ARG A 25 -6.58 -2.15 1.23
C ARG A 25 -7.18 -0.75 1.12
N LEU A 26 -7.25 -0.04 2.25
CA LEU A 26 -7.50 1.40 2.30
C LEU A 26 -6.15 2.14 2.25
N ILE A 27 -5.98 2.99 1.25
CA ILE A 27 -4.79 3.80 1.02
C ILE A 27 -5.14 5.26 1.29
N MET A 28 -4.35 5.92 2.15
CA MET A 28 -4.47 7.35 2.42
C MET A 28 -3.29 8.11 1.80
N VAL A 29 -3.60 9.09 0.96
CA VAL A 29 -2.62 10.01 0.38
C VAL A 29 -2.78 11.38 1.05
N LYS A 30 -1.73 11.79 1.76
CA LYS A 30 -1.60 13.12 2.37
C LYS A 30 -1.00 14.11 1.35
N ALA A 31 -1.32 15.39 1.53
CA ALA A 31 -0.69 16.51 0.80
C ALA A 31 0.46 17.09 1.62
#